data_AF-A0A924TWP7-F1
#
_entry.id   AF-A0A924TWP7-F1
#
_cell.length_a   1.000
_cell.length_b   1.000
_cell.length_c   1.000
_cell.angle_alpha   90.00
_cell.angle_beta   90.00
_cell.angle_gamma   90.00
#
_symmetry.space_group_name_H-M   'P 1'
#
loop_
_entity.id
_entity.type
_entity.pdbx_description
1 polymer ?
#
loop_
_entity_poly.entity_id
_entity_poly.type
_entity_poly.pdbx_seq_one_letter_code
_entity_poly.pdbx_strand_id
1 'polypeptide(L)'
;VVFEAPAPPARDEALRVVPARNVFITNSLLNDVARYGTAARAQGQLGRGDLYGKTGTTNDAVDAWFAGFQAGPAGGLVAVVWLGHDEPQSLGSRESGGGLALPVWIAYMAQALKGVAVAPPPEPPEGVSRLNDDWVYSQWADGSFVAGVGLDEAVQPAEAASAAGPALPSAAPLPARSAPPASSPAPAAATAPAPPAPPAPSPASGVHRP
;
A
#
# COMPACT_ATOMS: atom_id res chain seq x y z
N VAL A 1 3.83 22.50 0.48
CA VAL A 1 4.23 21.50 1.49
C VAL A 1 3.51 21.87 2.78
N VAL A 2 2.67 20.98 3.31
CA VAL A 2 1.90 21.25 4.55
C VAL A 2 2.75 20.91 5.78
N PHE A 3 3.67 19.96 5.65
CA PHE A 3 4.63 19.56 6.66
C PHE A 3 5.88 18.98 6.00
N GLU A 4 7.05 19.30 6.54
CA GLU A 4 8.33 18.71 6.13
C GLU A 4 9.00 18.10 7.37
N ALA A 5 9.30 16.81 7.30
CA ALA A 5 9.96 16.12 8.39
C ALA A 5 11.45 16.51 8.44
N PRO A 6 12.06 16.62 9.62
CA PRO A 6 13.51 16.78 9.73
C PRO A 6 14.24 15.60 9.08
N ALA A 7 15.46 15.84 8.61
CA ALA A 7 16.26 14.81 7.97
C ALA A 7 16.43 13.60 8.91
N PRO A 8 16.23 12.36 8.42
CA PRO A 8 16.41 11.17 9.24
C PRO A 8 17.87 11.02 9.65
N PRO A 9 18.14 10.35 10.79
CA PRO A 9 19.50 10.00 11.16
C PRO A 9 20.15 9.13 10.08
N ALA A 10 21.49 9.08 10.08
CA ALA A 10 22.24 8.22 9.18
C ALA A 10 21.77 6.76 9.33
N ARG A 11 21.67 6.04 8.21
CA ARG A 11 21.27 4.63 8.21
C ARG A 11 22.36 3.81 8.91
N ASP A 12 21.97 3.16 9.99
CA ASP A 12 22.82 2.28 10.80
C ASP A 12 22.22 0.88 10.81
N GLU A 13 23.07 -0.13 10.67
CA GLU A 13 22.68 -1.54 10.80
C GLU A 13 22.10 -1.86 12.17
N ALA A 14 22.50 -1.15 13.22
CA ALA A 14 21.90 -1.27 14.55
C ALA A 14 20.41 -0.87 14.58
N LEU A 15 19.94 -0.08 13.59
CA LEU A 15 18.54 0.31 13.45
C LEU A 15 17.75 -0.62 12.51
N ARG A 16 18.36 -1.68 11.97
CA ARG A 16 17.68 -2.61 11.07
C ARG A 16 16.63 -3.45 11.81
N VAL A 17 15.36 -3.22 11.47
CA VAL A 17 14.22 -3.92 12.07
C VAL A 17 13.75 -5.15 11.29
N VAL A 18 14.12 -5.28 10.01
CA VAL A 18 13.71 -6.40 9.15
C VAL A 18 14.92 -7.04 8.47
N PRO A 19 15.06 -8.38 8.45
CA PRO A 19 16.14 -9.09 7.75
C PRO A 19 16.13 -8.83 6.23
N ALA A 20 17.32 -8.82 5.61
CA ALA A 20 17.48 -8.58 4.17
C ALA A 20 16.66 -9.52 3.30
N ARG A 21 16.66 -10.82 3.61
CA ARG A 21 15.89 -11.86 2.89
C ARG A 21 14.38 -11.59 2.88
N ASN A 22 13.83 -11.06 3.98
CA ASN A 22 12.41 -10.74 4.08
C ASN A 22 12.09 -9.53 3.20
N VAL A 23 12.93 -8.48 3.26
CA VAL A 23 12.79 -7.29 2.40
C VAL A 23 12.85 -7.68 0.92
N PHE A 24 13.79 -8.55 0.55
CA PHE A 24 13.95 -8.99 -0.83
C PHE A 24 12.70 -9.72 -1.36
N ILE A 25 12.15 -10.67 -0.59
CA ILE A 25 10.94 -11.39 -0.98
C ILE A 25 9.74 -10.45 -1.03
N THR A 26 9.56 -9.58 -0.02
CA THR A 26 8.47 -8.58 -0.03
C THR A 26 8.57 -7.64 -1.23
N ASN A 27 9.78 -7.17 -1.56
CA ASN A 27 9.98 -6.33 -2.73
C ASN A 27 9.66 -7.08 -4.01
N SER A 28 10.02 -8.36 -4.13
CA SER A 28 9.68 -9.17 -5.30
C SER A 28 8.16 -9.24 -5.49
N LEU A 29 7.41 -9.55 -4.41
CA LEU A 29 5.95 -9.58 -4.44
C LEU A 29 5.33 -8.20 -4.79
N LEU A 30 5.90 -7.11 -4.28
CA LEU A 30 5.43 -5.74 -4.59
C LEU A 30 5.79 -5.30 -6.01
N ASN A 31 6.86 -5.86 -6.59
CA ASN A 31 7.21 -5.64 -7.99
C ASN A 31 6.18 -6.30 -8.89
N ASP A 32 5.78 -7.52 -8.58
CA ASP A 32 4.77 -8.27 -9.32
C ASP A 32 3.41 -7.57 -9.33
N VAL A 33 3.01 -6.98 -8.21
CA VAL A 33 1.82 -6.12 -8.14
C VAL A 33 1.91 -4.94 -9.12
N ALA A 34 3.09 -4.33 -9.24
CA ALA A 34 3.35 -3.20 -10.14
C ALA A 34 3.58 -3.64 -11.61
N ARG A 35 3.90 -4.90 -11.84
CA ARG A 35 4.18 -5.48 -13.16
C ARG A 35 2.92 -6.05 -13.83
N TYR A 36 2.14 -6.85 -13.11
CA TYR A 36 0.94 -7.52 -13.64
C TYR A 36 -0.26 -7.57 -12.67
N GLY A 37 -0.11 -7.11 -11.43
CA GLY A 37 -1.22 -7.04 -10.48
C GLY A 37 -2.08 -5.78 -10.59
N THR A 38 -2.72 -5.41 -9.48
CA THR A 38 -3.63 -4.26 -9.39
C THR A 38 -2.95 -2.91 -9.66
N ALA A 39 -1.61 -2.86 -9.66
CA ALA A 39 -0.83 -1.67 -9.94
C ALA A 39 -0.07 -1.73 -11.27
N ALA A 40 -0.39 -2.67 -12.17
CA ALA A 40 0.30 -2.88 -13.45
C ALA A 40 0.49 -1.60 -14.30
N ARG A 41 -0.43 -0.63 -14.18
CA ARG A 41 -0.33 0.66 -14.87
C ARG A 41 0.92 1.47 -14.45
N ALA A 42 1.47 1.26 -13.26
CA ALA A 42 2.67 1.96 -12.80
C ALA A 42 3.86 1.69 -13.71
N GLN A 43 4.24 0.42 -13.89
CA GLN A 43 5.33 0.05 -14.79
C GLN A 43 4.94 0.26 -16.25
N GLY A 44 3.70 -0.07 -16.62
CA GLY A 44 3.22 0.07 -17.99
C GLY A 44 3.26 1.51 -18.54
N GLN A 45 2.97 2.51 -17.70
CA GLN A 45 2.99 3.92 -18.12
C GLN A 45 4.35 4.59 -17.93
N LEU A 46 5.10 4.23 -16.89
CA LEU A 46 6.42 4.83 -16.63
C LEU A 46 7.55 4.15 -17.41
N GLY A 47 7.34 2.93 -17.91
CA GLY A 47 8.32 2.19 -18.71
C GLY A 47 9.52 1.72 -17.89
N ARG A 48 9.32 1.38 -16.61
CA ARG A 48 10.40 1.04 -15.67
C ARG A 48 10.08 -0.21 -14.87
N GLY A 49 11.07 -1.10 -14.70
CA GLY A 49 10.96 -2.32 -13.90
C GLY A 49 11.35 -2.14 -12.42
N ASP A 50 11.90 -0.99 -12.04
CA ASP A 50 12.38 -0.70 -10.68
C ASP A 50 11.31 -0.06 -9.78
N LEU A 51 10.03 -0.31 -10.10
CA LEU A 51 8.89 0.24 -9.37
C LEU A 51 8.14 -0.87 -8.61
N TYR A 52 7.77 -0.53 -7.39
CA TYR A 52 7.18 -1.44 -6.42
C TYR A 52 5.98 -0.74 -5.77
N GLY A 53 4.90 -1.46 -5.48
CA GLY A 53 3.82 -0.83 -4.74
C GLY A 53 2.60 -1.71 -4.51
N LYS A 54 1.68 -1.18 -3.71
CA LYS A 54 0.44 -1.86 -3.34
C LYS A 54 -0.74 -0.89 -3.36
N THR A 55 -1.84 -1.37 -3.93
CA THR A 55 -3.15 -0.72 -3.82
C THR A 55 -3.80 -1.05 -2.47
N GLY A 56 -4.39 -0.04 -1.83
CA GLY A 56 -5.28 -0.18 -0.68
C GLY A 56 -6.64 0.45 -0.98
N THR A 57 -7.71 -0.20 -0.55
CA THR A 57 -9.08 0.31 -0.59
C THR A 57 -9.76 -0.14 0.71
N THR A 58 -10.36 0.78 1.46
CA THR A 58 -11.12 0.42 2.66
C THR A 58 -12.52 -0.09 2.30
N ASN A 59 -13.20 -0.70 3.27
CA ASN A 59 -14.60 -1.11 3.11
C ASN A 59 -15.46 0.10 2.70
N ASP A 60 -16.50 -0.14 1.91
CA ASP A 60 -17.41 0.88 1.37
C ASP A 60 -16.71 2.00 0.56
N ALA A 61 -15.44 1.79 0.18
CA ALA A 61 -14.61 2.72 -0.57
C ALA A 61 -14.53 4.11 0.07
N VAL A 62 -14.41 4.18 1.40
CA VAL A 62 -14.21 5.47 2.10
C VAL A 62 -12.82 6.05 1.85
N ASP A 63 -11.82 5.19 1.68
CA ASP A 63 -10.44 5.55 1.40
C ASP A 63 -9.87 4.77 0.22
N ALA A 64 -9.11 5.47 -0.60
CA ALA A 64 -8.28 4.91 -1.65
C ALA A 64 -6.82 5.26 -1.39
N TRP A 65 -5.96 4.25 -1.30
CA TRP A 65 -4.52 4.41 -1.06
C TRP A 65 -3.70 3.76 -2.17
N PHE A 66 -2.57 4.39 -2.47
CA PHE A 66 -1.48 3.73 -3.16
C PHE A 66 -0.17 4.07 -2.45
N ALA A 67 0.53 3.04 -2.01
CA ALA A 67 1.87 3.17 -1.45
C ALA A 67 2.85 2.48 -2.39
N GLY A 68 3.87 3.21 -2.83
CA GLY A 68 4.85 2.69 -3.76
C GLY A 68 6.21 3.33 -3.60
N PHE A 69 7.21 2.70 -4.18
CA PHE A 69 8.57 3.19 -4.15
C PHE A 69 9.34 2.80 -5.41
N GLN A 70 10.42 3.54 -5.65
CA GLN A 70 11.47 3.21 -6.58
C GLN A 70 12.72 2.87 -5.77
N ALA A 71 13.34 1.72 -6.06
CA ALA A 71 14.57 1.30 -5.39
C ALA A 71 15.78 1.72 -6.23
N GLY A 72 16.48 2.78 -5.83
CA GLY A 72 17.62 3.33 -6.57
C GLY A 72 18.98 3.10 -5.89
N PRO A 73 20.08 2.97 -6.67
CA PRO A 73 21.44 2.80 -6.15
C PRO A 73 21.96 4.04 -5.40
N ALA A 74 21.45 5.24 -5.71
CA ALA A 74 21.81 6.49 -5.04
C ALA A 74 20.81 6.89 -3.92
N GLY A 75 20.01 5.93 -3.45
CA GLY A 75 18.82 6.18 -2.64
C GLY A 75 17.55 6.00 -3.46
N GLY A 76 16.54 5.37 -2.85
CA GLY A 76 15.23 5.18 -3.44
C GLY A 76 14.26 6.31 -3.06
N LEU A 77 13.20 6.46 -3.85
CA LEU A 77 12.11 7.38 -3.58
C LEU A 77 10.87 6.59 -3.15
N VAL A 78 10.30 6.95 -2.00
CA VAL A 78 9.01 6.42 -1.52
C VAL A 78 7.96 7.51 -1.67
N ALA A 79 6.79 7.16 -2.18
CA ALA A 79 5.64 8.05 -2.25
C ALA A 79 4.36 7.30 -1.88
N VAL A 80 3.48 7.99 -1.15
CA VAL A 80 2.18 7.47 -0.74
C VAL A 80 1.13 8.49 -1.14
N VAL A 81 0.07 8.03 -1.78
CA VAL A 81 -1.09 8.83 -2.13
C VAL A 81 -2.29 8.26 -1.39
N TRP A 82 -3.05 9.16 -0.80
CA TRP A 82 -4.35 8.89 -0.19
C TRP A 82 -5.38 9.83 -0.79
N LEU A 83 -6.58 9.29 -1.00
CA LEU A 83 -7.78 10.06 -1.26
C LEU A 83 -8.87 9.56 -0.31
N GLY A 84 -9.56 10.53 0.26
CA GLY A 84 -10.68 10.36 1.16
C GLY A 84 -11.31 11.73 1.39
N HIS A 85 -12.43 11.74 2.08
CA HIS A 85 -13.07 12.96 2.54
C HIS A 85 -12.67 13.25 3.99
N ASP A 86 -12.65 14.53 4.38
CA ASP A 86 -12.42 14.92 5.77
C ASP A 86 -13.49 14.32 6.70
N GLU A 87 -14.74 14.28 6.23
CA GLU A 87 -15.85 13.56 6.84
C GLU A 87 -16.07 12.22 6.12
N PRO A 88 -16.00 11.07 6.83
CA PRO A 88 -16.06 9.75 6.20
C PRO A 88 -17.30 9.56 5.34
N GLN A 89 -17.09 9.42 4.03
CA GLN A 89 -18.13 9.14 3.06
C GLN A 89 -17.53 8.32 1.92
N SER A 90 -18.37 7.52 1.25
CA SER A 90 -17.93 6.68 0.14
C SER A 90 -17.43 7.54 -1.03
N LEU A 91 -16.29 7.16 -1.60
CA LEU A 91 -15.74 7.73 -2.83
C LEU A 91 -16.54 7.31 -4.07
N GLY A 92 -17.39 6.28 -3.94
CA GLY A 92 -18.21 5.74 -5.01
C GLY A 92 -17.89 4.28 -5.32
N SER A 93 -18.87 3.57 -5.90
CA SER A 93 -18.86 2.11 -6.06
C SER A 93 -17.80 1.55 -7.04
N ARG A 94 -17.08 2.41 -7.77
CA ARG A 94 -16.01 2.03 -8.71
C ARG A 94 -14.65 2.62 -8.33
N GLU A 95 -14.58 3.28 -7.19
CA GLU A 95 -13.38 3.96 -6.75
C GLU A 95 -12.51 3.02 -5.89
N SER A 96 -11.27 2.82 -6.32
CA SER A 96 -10.30 1.93 -5.67
C SER A 96 -8.93 2.60 -5.63
N GLY A 97 -8.02 2.08 -4.79
CA GLY A 97 -6.63 2.54 -4.79
C GLY A 97 -5.97 2.52 -6.17
N GLY A 98 -6.30 1.54 -7.02
CA GLY A 98 -5.79 1.45 -8.39
C GLY A 98 -6.49 2.40 -9.39
N GLY A 99 -7.70 2.86 -9.08
CA GLY A 99 -8.49 3.79 -9.89
C GLY A 99 -8.21 5.26 -9.58
N LEU A 100 -8.09 5.61 -8.29
CA LEU A 100 -7.94 6.99 -7.84
C LEU A 100 -6.52 7.35 -7.41
N ALA A 101 -5.95 6.59 -6.47
CA ALA A 101 -4.67 6.96 -5.86
C ALA A 101 -3.48 6.68 -6.78
N LEU A 102 -3.52 5.57 -7.50
CA LEU A 102 -2.44 5.16 -8.41
C LEU A 102 -2.17 6.18 -9.53
N PRO A 103 -3.16 6.73 -10.27
CA PRO A 103 -2.88 7.74 -11.30
C PRO A 103 -2.16 8.99 -10.78
N VAL A 104 -2.53 9.47 -9.59
CA VAL A 104 -1.86 10.61 -8.94
C VAL A 104 -0.42 10.24 -8.59
N TRP A 105 -0.19 9.04 -8.06
CA TRP A 105 1.15 8.54 -7.76
C TRP A 105 2.01 8.43 -9.03
N ILE A 106 1.45 7.91 -10.13
CA ILE A 106 2.14 7.81 -11.42
C ILE A 106 2.53 9.21 -11.91
N ALA A 107 1.62 10.18 -11.86
CA ALA A 107 1.90 11.55 -12.30
C ALA A 107 3.04 12.19 -11.50
N TYR A 108 3.05 11.99 -10.18
CA TYR A 108 4.13 12.45 -9.31
C TYR A 108 5.47 11.77 -9.65
N MET A 109 5.49 10.44 -9.75
CA MET A 109 6.71 9.69 -10.01
C MET A 109 7.26 9.93 -11.43
N ALA A 110 6.39 10.18 -12.41
CA ALA A 110 6.78 10.59 -13.76
C ALA A 110 7.61 11.87 -13.75
N GLN A 111 7.33 12.79 -12.83
CA GLN A 111 8.10 14.01 -12.65
C GLN A 111 9.34 13.80 -11.78
N ALA A 112 9.17 13.11 -10.64
CA ALA A 112 10.23 12.93 -9.65
C ALA A 112 11.39 12.05 -10.15
N LEU A 113 11.11 11.10 -11.06
CA LEU A 113 12.11 10.20 -11.62
C LEU A 113 12.70 10.68 -12.95
N LYS A 114 12.43 11.92 -13.38
CA LYS A 114 13.04 12.47 -14.60
C LYS A 114 14.56 12.50 -14.47
N GLY A 115 15.25 11.87 -15.42
CA GLY A 115 16.71 11.77 -15.43
C GLY A 115 17.29 10.77 -14.44
N VAL A 116 16.47 10.07 -13.66
CA VAL A 116 16.92 9.00 -12.75
C VAL A 116 17.10 7.72 -13.56
N ALA A 117 18.28 7.12 -13.53
CA ALA A 117 18.54 5.84 -14.19
C ALA A 117 17.65 4.72 -13.63
N VAL A 118 17.25 3.76 -14.46
CA VAL A 118 16.54 2.56 -14.01
C VAL A 118 17.52 1.67 -13.26
N ALA A 119 17.17 1.32 -12.02
CA ALA A 119 18.01 0.41 -11.25
C ALA A 119 17.98 -1.01 -11.85
N PRO A 120 19.11 -1.73 -11.87
CA PRO A 120 19.10 -3.14 -12.23
C PRO A 120 18.31 -3.94 -11.18
N PRO A 121 17.80 -5.13 -11.55
CA PRO A 121 17.20 -6.04 -10.58
C PRO A 121 18.15 -6.31 -9.41
N PRO A 122 17.65 -6.33 -8.16
CA PRO A 122 18.50 -6.57 -6.99
C PRO A 122 19.04 -8.01 -6.99
N GLU A 123 20.27 -8.18 -6.52
CA GLU A 123 20.83 -9.50 -6.26
C GLU A 123 20.17 -10.14 -5.03
N PRO A 124 19.87 -11.45 -5.07
CA PRO A 124 19.26 -12.13 -3.93
C PRO A 124 20.25 -12.22 -2.75
N PRO A 125 19.83 -11.88 -1.52
CA PRO A 125 20.66 -12.05 -0.33
C PRO A 125 20.74 -13.53 0.08
N GLU A 126 21.64 -13.84 1.02
CA GLU A 126 21.75 -15.17 1.61
C GLU A 126 20.42 -15.67 2.19
N GLY A 127 20.14 -16.97 2.01
CA GLY A 127 18.92 -17.61 2.50
C GLY A 127 17.68 -17.36 1.63
N VAL A 128 17.86 -16.80 0.43
CA VAL A 128 16.84 -16.73 -0.63
C VAL A 128 17.30 -17.58 -1.81
N SER A 129 16.37 -18.32 -2.41
CA SER A 129 16.61 -19.14 -3.59
C SER A 129 15.45 -19.00 -4.57
N ARG A 130 15.72 -19.27 -5.84
CA ARG A 130 14.69 -19.22 -6.88
C ARG A 130 14.15 -20.63 -7.13
N LEU A 131 12.84 -20.79 -7.08
CA LEU A 131 12.14 -22.03 -7.40
C LEU A 131 11.10 -21.71 -8.48
N ASN A 132 11.27 -22.25 -9.67
CA ASN A 132 10.55 -21.84 -10.88
C ASN A 132 10.69 -20.31 -11.12
N ASP A 133 9.57 -19.58 -11.13
CA ASP A 133 9.54 -18.13 -11.33
C ASP A 133 9.48 -17.33 -10.02
N ASP A 134 9.42 -17.99 -8.87
CA ASP A 134 9.24 -17.34 -7.57
C ASP A 134 10.51 -17.34 -6.72
N TRP A 135 10.63 -16.31 -5.90
CA TRP A 135 11.64 -16.22 -4.85
C TRP A 135 11.11 -16.83 -3.55
N VAL A 136 11.81 -17.83 -3.04
CA VAL A 136 11.47 -18.52 -1.80
C VAL A 136 12.63 -18.43 -0.82
N TYR A 137 12.34 -18.65 0.45
CA TYR A 137 13.42 -18.84 1.42
C TYR A 137 14.08 -20.20 1.18
N SER A 138 15.41 -20.25 1.30
CA SER A 138 16.17 -21.46 0.94
C SER A 138 15.74 -22.70 1.72
N GLN A 139 15.27 -22.57 2.97
CA GLN A 139 14.77 -23.71 3.75
C GLN A 139 13.46 -24.32 3.25
N TRP A 140 12.78 -23.67 2.30
CA TRP A 140 11.55 -24.17 1.66
C TRP A 140 11.75 -24.47 0.17
N ALA A 141 13.00 -24.42 -0.31
CA ALA A 141 13.31 -24.68 -1.71
C ALA A 141 13.22 -26.17 -2.09
N ASP A 142 13.11 -27.06 -1.11
CA ASP A 142 12.92 -28.51 -1.29
C ASP A 142 11.47 -28.91 -1.62
N GLY A 143 10.54 -27.94 -1.67
CA GLY A 143 9.13 -28.19 -1.95
C GLY A 143 8.29 -28.54 -0.71
N SER A 144 8.82 -28.36 0.51
CA SER A 144 8.10 -28.64 1.76
C SER A 144 7.02 -27.60 2.11
N PHE A 145 6.36 -26.97 1.12
CA PHE A 145 5.35 -25.93 1.31
C PHE A 145 4.04 -26.26 0.57
N VAL A 146 2.96 -25.61 1.00
CA VAL A 146 1.66 -25.71 0.32
C VAL A 146 1.73 -24.86 -0.95
N ALA A 147 1.87 -25.49 -2.11
CA ALA A 147 1.97 -24.80 -3.40
C ALA A 147 0.62 -24.24 -3.92
N GLY A 148 -0.50 -24.71 -3.38
CA GLY A 148 -1.83 -24.24 -3.75
C GLY A 148 -2.88 -24.67 -2.72
N VAL A 149 -3.88 -23.81 -2.52
CA VAL A 149 -5.12 -24.17 -1.83
C VAL A 149 -6.06 -24.60 -2.94
N GLY A 150 -6.32 -25.91 -3.09
CA GLY A 150 -6.99 -26.53 -4.24
C GLY A 150 -8.39 -25.98 -4.56
N LEU A 151 -8.44 -24.80 -5.17
CA LEU A 151 -9.64 -24.13 -5.66
C LEU A 151 -9.77 -24.23 -7.19
N ASP A 152 -8.79 -24.81 -7.86
CA ASP A 152 -8.67 -24.82 -9.32
C ASP A 152 -9.50 -25.93 -10.01
N GLU A 153 -10.13 -26.83 -9.25
CA GLU A 153 -10.90 -27.95 -9.82
C GLU A 153 -12.41 -27.66 -9.97
N ALA A 154 -12.92 -26.49 -9.55
CA ALA A 154 -14.37 -26.24 -9.48
C ALA A 154 -14.88 -24.92 -10.10
N VAL A 155 -14.10 -24.21 -10.92
CA VAL A 155 -14.60 -23.03 -11.64
C VAL A 155 -14.36 -23.18 -13.14
N GLN A 156 -15.23 -23.95 -13.79
CA GLN A 156 -15.46 -23.73 -15.22
C GLN A 156 -16.24 -22.42 -15.38
N PRO A 157 -15.78 -21.46 -16.19
CA PRO A 157 -16.54 -20.25 -16.45
C PRO A 157 -17.80 -20.66 -17.23
N ALA A 158 -18.95 -20.66 -16.57
CA ALA A 158 -20.23 -20.84 -17.22
C ALA A 158 -20.43 -19.70 -18.23
N GLU A 159 -20.35 -20.08 -19.50
CA GLU A 159 -20.61 -19.26 -20.68
C GLU A 159 -21.97 -18.56 -20.54
N ALA A 160 -22.02 -17.27 -20.86
CA ALA A 160 -23.22 -16.45 -20.78
C ALA A 160 -24.30 -16.98 -21.76
N ALA A 161 -25.22 -17.80 -21.27
CA ALA A 161 -26.40 -18.25 -22.01
C ALA A 161 -27.69 -17.74 -21.35
N SER A 162 -28.34 -16.88 -22.13
CA SER A 162 -29.68 -16.29 -22.00
C SER A 162 -30.80 -17.22 -21.47
N ALA A 163 -31.64 -16.62 -20.61
CA ALA A 163 -33.10 -16.75 -20.45
C ALA A 163 -33.78 -18.13 -20.24
N ALA A 164 -34.50 -18.17 -19.11
CA ALA A 164 -35.75 -18.89 -18.81
C ALA A 164 -35.70 -20.32 -18.18
N GLY A 165 -35.97 -20.34 -16.86
CA GLY A 165 -36.71 -21.39 -16.12
C GLY A 165 -35.86 -22.32 -15.23
N PRO A 166 -36.42 -23.01 -14.21
CA PRO A 166 -37.71 -22.85 -13.52
C PRO A 166 -37.53 -22.41 -12.03
N ALA A 167 -38.62 -22.00 -11.37
CA ALA A 167 -38.62 -21.58 -9.98
C ALA A 167 -38.25 -22.72 -9.01
N LEU A 168 -37.29 -22.45 -8.11
CA LEU A 168 -36.93 -23.32 -7.00
C LEU A 168 -37.90 -23.16 -5.82
N PRO A 169 -38.23 -24.23 -5.08
CA PRO A 169 -39.12 -24.16 -3.93
C PRO A 169 -38.49 -23.38 -2.77
N SER A 170 -39.34 -22.64 -2.05
CA SER A 170 -38.98 -21.81 -0.89
C SER A 170 -38.34 -22.66 0.21
N ALA A 171 -37.07 -22.38 0.52
CA ALA A 171 -36.36 -22.95 1.65
C ALA A 171 -36.79 -22.26 2.96
N ALA A 172 -37.06 -23.06 3.99
CA ALA A 172 -37.44 -22.60 5.32
C ALA A 172 -36.35 -21.69 5.94
N PRO A 173 -36.72 -20.72 6.81
CA PRO A 173 -35.77 -19.78 7.37
C PRO A 173 -34.78 -20.48 8.33
N LEU A 174 -33.50 -20.23 8.11
CA LEU A 174 -32.42 -20.62 9.02
C LEU A 174 -32.56 -19.86 10.36
N PRO A 175 -32.22 -20.48 11.50
CA PRO A 175 -32.22 -19.79 12.79
C PRO A 175 -31.21 -18.65 12.79
N ALA A 176 -31.60 -17.51 13.37
CA ALA A 176 -30.77 -16.32 13.48
C ALA A 176 -29.45 -16.65 14.18
N ARG A 177 -28.32 -16.41 13.49
CA ARG A 177 -27.00 -16.44 14.10
C ARG A 177 -26.93 -15.31 15.14
N SER A 178 -26.62 -15.68 16.38
CA SER A 178 -26.35 -14.73 17.46
C SER A 178 -25.26 -13.75 17.03
N ALA A 179 -25.50 -12.46 17.25
CA ALA A 179 -24.56 -11.40 16.91
C ALA A 179 -23.20 -11.63 17.62
N PRO A 180 -22.06 -11.33 16.96
CA PRO A 180 -20.78 -11.30 17.64
C PRO A 180 -20.81 -10.22 18.74
N PRO A 181 -20.11 -10.41 19.87
CA PRO A 181 -20.01 -9.39 20.90
C PRO A 181 -19.37 -8.12 20.32
N ALA A 182 -19.89 -6.96 20.75
CA ALA A 182 -19.42 -5.65 20.34
C ALA A 182 -17.89 -5.54 20.47
N SER A 183 -17.25 -5.12 19.38
CA SER A 183 -15.84 -4.78 19.34
C SER A 183 -15.54 -3.77 20.46
N SER A 184 -14.54 -4.07 21.28
CA SER A 184 -14.03 -3.10 22.25
C SER A 184 -13.62 -1.81 21.53
N PRO A 185 -13.83 -0.63 22.14
CA PRO A 185 -13.48 0.63 21.49
C PRO A 185 -11.99 0.67 21.16
N ALA A 186 -11.68 1.16 19.96
CA ALA A 186 -10.32 1.46 19.54
C ALA A 186 -9.62 2.34 20.62
N PRO A 187 -8.31 2.17 20.86
CA PRO A 187 -7.59 3.07 21.74
C PRO A 187 -7.73 4.50 21.20
N ALA A 188 -8.10 5.42 22.07
CA ALA A 188 -8.27 6.83 21.75
C ALA A 188 -7.04 7.35 21.01
N ALA A 189 -7.27 8.03 19.89
CA ALA A 189 -6.25 8.82 19.23
C ALA A 189 -5.56 9.71 20.27
N ALA A 190 -4.24 9.56 20.40
CA ALA A 190 -3.46 10.42 21.27
C ALA A 190 -3.63 11.85 20.75
N THR A 191 -4.32 12.69 21.53
CA THR A 191 -4.46 14.12 21.27
C THR A 191 -3.07 14.71 21.11
N ALA A 192 -2.75 15.19 19.90
CA ALA A 192 -1.55 15.99 19.67
C ALA A 192 -1.59 17.21 20.61
N PRO A 193 -0.50 17.55 21.32
CA PRO A 193 -0.49 18.74 22.16
C PRO A 193 -0.68 19.99 21.30
N ALA A 194 -1.51 20.92 21.79
CA ALA A 194 -1.76 22.20 21.15
C ALA A 194 -0.44 22.96 20.90
N PRO A 195 -0.32 23.72 19.80
CA PRO A 195 0.86 24.54 19.55
C PRO A 195 1.02 25.60 20.66
N PRO A 196 2.26 25.92 21.09
CA PRO A 196 2.49 26.96 22.09
C PRO A 196 2.02 28.32 21.57
N ALA A 197 1.41 29.10 22.47
CA ALA A 197 0.95 30.45 22.19
C ALA A 197 2.08 31.36 21.69
N PRO A 198 1.80 32.33 20.79
CA PRO A 198 2.82 33.26 20.32
C PRO A 198 3.38 34.10 21.49
N PRO A 199 4.68 34.46 21.45
CA PRO A 199 5.28 35.28 22.50
C PRO A 199 4.63 36.66 22.56
N ALA A 200 4.42 37.15 23.79
CA ALA A 200 3.87 38.48 24.04
C ALA A 200 4.76 39.59 23.42
N PRO A 201 4.17 40.68 22.90
CA PRO A 201 4.95 41.79 22.38
C PRO A 201 5.81 42.40 23.49
N SER A 202 7.10 42.61 23.20
CA SER A 202 8.04 43.27 24.12
C SER A 202 7.57 44.69 24.45
N PRO A 203 7.71 45.17 25.71
CA PRO A 203 7.29 46.51 26.08
C PRO A 203 8.16 47.55 25.37
N ALA A 204 7.50 48.48 24.69
CA ALA A 204 8.12 49.66 24.12
C ALA A 204 8.82 50.45 25.23
N SER A 205 10.14 50.55 25.18
CA SER A 205 10.90 51.45 26.05
C SER A 205 10.58 52.89 25.64
N GLY A 206 9.70 53.52 26.41
CA GLY A 206 9.42 54.94 26.32
C GLY A 206 10.66 55.74 26.71
N VAL A 207 11.23 56.45 25.74
CA VAL A 207 12.22 57.49 25.99
C VAL A 207 11.46 58.70 26.54
N HIS A 208 11.59 58.93 27.84
CA HIS A 208 11.18 60.16 28.48
C HIS A 208 12.24 61.23 28.20
N ARG A 209 11.89 62.30 27.48
CA ARG A 209 12.60 63.59 27.54
C ARG A 209 11.66 64.61 28.19
N PRO A 210 12.14 65.46 29.11
CA PRO A 210 11.49 66.73 29.40
C PRO A 210 11.67 67.72 28.24
#